data_AF-A0A2A6NQU1-F1
#
_entry.id   AF-A0A2A6NQU1-F1
#
_cell.length_a   1.000
_cell.length_b   1.000
_cell.length_c   1.000
_cell.angle_alpha   90.00
_cell.angle_beta   90.00
_cell.angle_gamma   90.00
#
_symmetry.space_group_name_H-M   'P 1'
#
loop_
_entity.id
_entity.type
_entity.pdbx_description
1 polymer ?
#
loop_
_entity_poly.entity_id
_entity_poly.type
_entity_poly.pdbx_seq_one_letter_code
_entity_poly.pdbx_strand_id
1 'polypeptide(L)'
;MTQPSVLDQKILDQKILDQNIRELQEWLRNAWQQLADPSLTAFSRRELRNQMRQCHADLRVQLQAASKQMLSQPAGTGKTFARPELRILA
;
A
#
# COMPACT_ATOMS: atom_id res chain seq x y z
N MET A 1 -18.79 -22.98 -5.88
CA MET A 1 -18.45 -22.14 -7.05
C MET A 1 -17.88 -20.84 -6.51
N THR A 2 -16.55 -20.72 -6.45
CA THR A 2 -15.87 -19.55 -5.88
C THR A 2 -15.80 -18.45 -6.94
N GLN A 3 -16.32 -17.26 -6.62
CA GLN A 3 -16.52 -16.16 -7.56
C GLN A 3 -15.18 -15.63 -8.11
N PRO A 4 -14.94 -15.65 -9.44
CA PRO A 4 -13.69 -15.15 -10.04
C PRO A 4 -13.55 -13.60 -9.97
N SER A 5 -14.64 -12.87 -9.75
CA SER A 5 -14.67 -11.40 -9.81
C SER A 5 -13.93 -10.71 -8.65
N VAL A 6 -13.83 -11.36 -7.48
CA VAL A 6 -13.24 -10.75 -6.28
C VAL A 6 -11.69 -10.74 -6.36
N LEU A 7 -11.10 -11.74 -7.02
CA LEU A 7 -9.66 -11.75 -7.28
C LEU A 7 -9.25 -10.69 -8.30
N ASP A 8 -10.04 -10.51 -9.36
CA ASP A 8 -9.76 -9.52 -10.40
C ASP A 8 -9.78 -8.09 -9.83
N GLN A 9 -10.78 -7.79 -8.98
CA GLN A 9 -10.87 -6.52 -8.26
C GLN A 9 -9.67 -6.28 -7.34
N LYS A 10 -9.21 -7.32 -6.62
CA LYS A 10 -8.05 -7.22 -5.72
C LYS A 10 -6.74 -7.03 -6.48
N ILE A 11 -6.59 -7.65 -7.66
CA ILE A 11 -5.44 -7.49 -8.53
C ILE A 11 -5.41 -6.08 -9.14
N LEU A 12 -6.57 -5.56 -9.55
CA LEU A 12 -6.70 -4.20 -10.05
C LEU A 12 -6.36 -3.17 -8.97
N ASP A 13 -6.90 -3.35 -7.76
CA ASP A 13 -6.60 -2.49 -6.59
C ASP A 13 -5.10 -2.48 -6.26
N GLN A 14 -4.46 -3.66 -6.28
CA GLN A 14 -3.01 -3.78 -6.08
C GLN A 14 -2.20 -3.08 -7.17
N LYS A 15 -2.60 -3.19 -8.44
CA LYS A 15 -1.92 -2.49 -9.55
C LYS A 15 -2.07 -0.97 -9.45
N ILE A 16 -3.26 -0.49 -9.07
CA ILE A 16 -3.52 0.93 -8.85
C ILE A 16 -2.67 1.43 -7.69
N LEU A 17 -2.55 0.66 -6.61
CA LEU A 17 -1.71 1.01 -5.48
C LEU A 17 -0.22 1.07 -5.87
N ASP A 18 0.29 0.09 -6.61
CA ASP A 18 1.69 0.08 -7.10
C ASP A 18 1.98 1.28 -8.00
N GLN A 19 1.05 1.61 -8.90
CA GLN A 19 1.17 2.77 -9.78
C GLN A 19 1.19 4.07 -8.97
N ASN A 20 0.27 4.25 -8.03
CA ASN A 20 0.26 5.41 -7.14
C ASN A 20 1.55 5.53 -6.32
N ILE A 21 2.09 4.41 -5.82
CA ILE A 21 3.38 4.40 -5.10
C ILE A 21 4.50 4.89 -6.02
N ARG A 22 4.56 4.43 -7.27
CA ARG A 22 5.57 4.89 -8.24
C ARG A 22 5.44 6.36 -8.57
N GLU A 23 4.21 6.84 -8.81
CA GLU A 23 3.93 8.25 -9.07
C GLU A 23 4.34 9.12 -7.87
N LEU A 24 4.04 8.69 -6.64
CA LEU A 24 4.45 9.38 -5.43
C LEU A 24 5.97 9.39 -5.24
N GLN A 25 6.67 8.30 -5.56
CA GLN A 25 8.12 8.25 -5.51
C GLN A 25 8.78 9.17 -6.54
N GLU A 26 8.22 9.25 -7.75
CA GLU A 26 8.69 10.16 -8.79
C GLU A 26 8.41 11.61 -8.43
N TRP A 27 7.21 11.90 -7.92
CA TRP A 27 6.86 13.21 -7.40
C TRP A 27 7.79 13.65 -6.28
N LEU A 28 8.09 12.77 -5.31
CA LEU A 28 9.06 13.05 -4.26
C LEU A 28 10.44 13.36 -4.84
N ARG A 29 10.94 12.55 -5.77
CA ARG A 29 12.24 12.79 -6.42
C ARG A 29 12.29 14.15 -7.11
N ASN A 30 11.27 14.50 -7.89
CA ASN A 30 11.16 15.79 -8.55
C ASN A 30 11.07 16.93 -7.54
N ALA A 31 10.34 16.75 -6.44
CA ALA A 31 10.22 17.75 -5.39
C ALA A 31 11.55 17.92 -4.60
N TRP A 32 12.34 16.87 -4.42
CA TRP A 32 13.70 16.97 -3.86
C TRP A 32 14.66 17.69 -4.81
N GLN A 33 14.57 17.44 -6.12
CA GLN A 33 15.34 18.16 -7.13
C GLN A 33 14.98 19.65 -7.18
N GLN A 34 13.68 19.97 -7.13
CA GLN A 34 13.22 21.36 -7.00
C GLN A 34 13.75 21.99 -5.73
N LEU A 35 13.74 21.28 -4.59
CA LEU A 35 14.33 21.78 -3.35
C LEU A 35 15.85 22.07 -3.48
N ALA A 36 16.57 21.34 -4.33
CA ALA A 36 17.98 21.61 -4.60
C ALA A 36 18.18 22.87 -5.48
N ASP A 37 17.12 23.33 -6.16
CA ASP A 37 17.18 24.51 -6.99
C ASP A 37 17.32 25.80 -6.14
N PRO A 38 18.33 26.64 -6.40
CA PRO A 38 18.58 27.86 -5.65
C PRO A 38 17.66 29.03 -6.05
N SER A 39 16.94 28.93 -7.18
CA SER A 39 15.99 29.96 -7.64
C SER A 39 14.65 29.90 -6.91
N LEU A 40 14.38 28.82 -6.16
CA LEU A 40 13.18 28.72 -5.33
C LEU A 40 13.17 29.74 -4.19
N THR A 41 12.06 30.47 -4.10
CA THR A 41 11.80 31.37 -2.97
C THR A 41 11.76 30.59 -1.65
N ALA A 42 12.12 31.27 -0.55
CA ALA A 42 12.07 30.68 0.79
C ALA A 42 10.65 30.18 1.16
N PHE A 43 9.61 30.83 0.62
CA PHE A 43 8.21 30.42 0.78
C PHE A 43 7.93 29.12 0.05
N SER A 44 8.21 29.04 -1.24
CA SER A 44 8.00 27.82 -2.05
C SER A 44 8.76 26.62 -1.48
N ARG A 45 9.97 26.84 -0.95
CA ARG A 45 10.79 25.81 -0.27
C ARG A 45 10.15 25.30 1.03
N ARG A 46 9.47 26.17 1.79
CA ARG A 46 8.72 25.78 2.99
C ARG A 46 7.43 25.07 2.62
N GLU A 47 6.73 25.58 1.62
CA GLU A 47 5.48 24.98 1.13
C GLU A 47 5.71 23.57 0.57
N LEU A 48 6.76 23.37 -0.23
CA LEU A 48 7.11 22.06 -0.78
C LEU A 48 7.43 21.04 0.33
N ARG A 49 8.17 21.46 1.36
CA ARG A 49 8.42 20.62 2.54
C ARG A 49 7.15 20.29 3.32
N ASN A 50 6.24 21.25 3.47
CA ASN A 50 4.95 21.01 4.14
C ASN A 50 4.10 20.01 3.35
N GLN A 51 4.02 20.18 2.03
CA GLN A 51 3.31 19.27 1.14
C GLN A 51 3.89 17.85 1.19
N MET A 52 5.22 17.71 1.12
CA MET A 52 5.89 16.41 1.30
C MET A 52 5.51 15.75 2.63
N ARG A 53 5.53 16.53 3.72
CA ARG A 53 5.23 16.02 5.06
C ARG A 53 3.77 15.60 5.20
N GLN A 54 2.84 16.36 4.63
CA GLN A 54 1.41 16.05 4.65
C GLN A 54 1.09 14.83 3.79
N CYS A 55 1.66 14.75 2.59
CA CYS A 55 1.50 13.60 1.70
C CYS A 55 2.03 12.31 2.34
N HIS A 56 3.18 12.38 3.03
CA HIS A 56 3.73 11.23 3.77
C HIS A 56 2.85 10.81 4.96
N ALA A 57 2.26 11.77 5.69
CA ALA A 57 1.33 11.48 6.77
C ALA A 57 0.05 10.82 6.25
N ASP A 58 -0.50 11.34 5.15
CA ASP A 58 -1.71 10.81 4.52
C ASP A 58 -1.51 9.39 4.00
N LEU A 59 -0.40 9.14 3.29
CA LEU A 59 -0.04 7.80 2.83
C LEU A 59 0.15 6.80 3.98
N ARG A 60 0.74 7.22 5.10
CA ARG A 60 0.81 6.38 6.31
C ARG A 60 -0.57 6.04 6.86
N VAL A 61 -1.50 7.00 6.88
CA VAL A 61 -2.87 6.76 7.34
C VAL A 61 -3.59 5.78 6.41
N GLN A 62 -3.46 5.95 5.08
CA GLN A 62 -4.04 5.03 4.10
C GLN A 62 -3.46 3.62 4.21
N LEU A 63 -2.13 3.48 4.33
CA LEU A 63 -1.48 2.17 4.55
C LEU A 63 -1.90 1.54 5.88
N GLN A 64 -2.06 2.34 6.94
CA GLN A 64 -2.53 1.84 8.23
C GLN A 64 -3.99 1.40 8.16
N ALA A 65 -4.84 2.09 7.40
CA ALA A 65 -6.22 1.67 7.15
C ALA A 65 -6.27 0.37 6.33
N ALA A 66 -5.49 0.27 5.25
CA ALA A 66 -5.39 -0.93 4.42
C ALA A 66 -4.87 -2.14 5.20
N SER A 67 -3.83 -1.96 6.04
CA SER A 67 -3.31 -3.04 6.90
C SER A 67 -4.30 -3.48 7.97
N LYS A 68 -5.07 -2.55 8.57
CA LYS A 68 -6.17 -2.89 9.46
C LYS A 68 -7.28 -3.65 8.73
N GLN A 69 -7.64 -3.26 7.51
CA GLN A 69 -8.62 -3.99 6.69
C GLN A 69 -8.15 -5.42 6.35
N MET A 70 -6.85 -5.63 6.12
CA MET A 70 -6.29 -6.97 5.95
C MET A 70 -6.35 -7.81 7.24
N LEU A 71 -6.12 -7.20 8.40
CA LEU A 71 -6.20 -7.86 9.72
C LEU A 71 -7.65 -8.12 10.18
N SER A 72 -8.59 -7.27 9.79
CA SER A 72 -10.02 -7.39 10.11
C SER A 72 -10.80 -8.21 9.10
N GLN A 73 -10.15 -8.81 8.10
CA GLN A 73 -10.79 -9.84 7.31
C GLN A 73 -10.99 -11.06 8.22
N PRO A 74 -12.21 -11.39 8.67
CA PRO A 74 -12.41 -12.63 9.40
C PRO A 74 -12.00 -13.74 8.43
N ALA A 75 -11.15 -14.65 8.90
CA ALA A 75 -10.89 -15.89 8.20
C ALA A 75 -12.25 -16.58 7.96
N GLY A 76 -12.82 -16.36 6.78
CA GLY A 76 -14.06 -16.96 6.34
C GLY A 76 -13.82 -18.45 6.17
N THR A 77 -14.23 -19.21 7.18
CA THR A 77 -14.80 -20.56 7.10
C THR A 77 -14.35 -21.40 5.89
N GLY A 78 -13.38 -22.29 6.08
CA GLY A 78 -13.11 -23.31 5.07
C GLY A 78 -11.91 -24.21 5.34
N LYS A 79 -12.18 -25.37 5.93
CA LYS A 79 -11.33 -26.57 6.07
C LYS A 79 -10.29 -26.50 7.19
N THR A 80 -10.73 -27.01 8.35
CA THR A 80 -9.92 -27.79 9.29
C THR A 80 -8.93 -28.64 8.49
N PHE A 81 -7.64 -28.34 8.60
CA PHE A 81 -6.60 -29.26 8.16
C PHE A 81 -6.76 -30.53 9.01
N ALA A 82 -7.44 -31.54 8.45
CA ALA A 82 -7.46 -32.87 9.02
C ALA A 82 -6.02 -33.39 8.93
N ARG A 83 -5.35 -33.44 10.08
CA ARG A 83 -4.06 -34.07 10.29
C ARG A 83 -4.11 -35.47 9.65
N PRO A 84 -3.28 -35.77 8.64
CA PRO A 84 -3.20 -37.13 8.11
C PRO A 84 -2.55 -37.99 9.20
N GLU A 85 -3.35 -38.87 9.82
CA GLU A 85 -2.85 -39.96 10.65
C GLU A 85 -2.03 -40.89 9.74
N LEU A 86 -0.71 -40.68 9.72
CA LEU A 86 0.24 -41.58 9.07
C LEU A 86 0.26 -42.88 9.88
N ARG A 87 -0.57 -43.84 9.49
CA ARG A 87 -0.46 -45.23 9.92
C ARG A 87 0.82 -45.80 9.33
N ILE A 88 1.90 -45.73 10.11
CA ILE A 88 3.11 -46.53 9.87
C ILE A 88 2.72 -47.98 10.20
N LEU A 89 2.57 -48.81 9.17
CA LEU A 89 2.54 -50.26 9.33
C LEU A 89 4.00 -50.71 9.49
N ALA A 90 4.34 -51.18 10.69
CA ALA A 90 5.53 -51.98 10.95
C ALA A 90 5.13 -53.46 11.01
#